data_AF-A0A960YU97-F1
#
_entry.id   AF-A0A960YU97-F1
#
_cell.length_a   1.000
_cell.length_b   1.000
_cell.length_c   1.000
_cell.angle_alpha   90.00
_cell.angle_beta   90.00
_cell.angle_gamma   90.00
#
_symmetry.space_group_name_H-M   'P 1'
#
loop_
_entity.id
_entity.type
_entity.pdbx_description
1 polymer ?
#
loop_
_entity_poly.entity_id
_entity_poly.type
_entity_poly.pdbx_seq_one_letter_code
_entity_poly.pdbx_strand_id
1 'polypeptide(L)'
;MTAFPKPFKSATAITIGGLLCIAAITTSGPLTADTIHLKNGKSVSGRIIEQTRTTVKIRWDDGGSQVFQKSGISRIQFSTPVSDPHPDANQKIESDKEADILRNQKADAEQAAARRKELEREQRRRAEGRRKKRLAELQKQRDLAKQIVEREAEISNLQSELQQVQTQLAEADKKMSALQKARQDQKEGQQKQLELAQKNQQRIELLQAEIKQLELKNKTLEQQFTSGRQSNEQERRKQQREYELALRKLEDKHQADLESQRTKLKKMHVDQLIKERAASEKRLKAQFAEQSQNRLQSMSSEQGSALWRSAVLPGWGQAYKDQGWQGVSFMAAWVGLVALNAANKSSLQGASADYNDLTLTYLGLASQNSTLIVLDQILAADKQTAYTSAARQFNLGLLITAAFYIYNLYDAAQMSANSRAAISTAWHPRLGLNVAPEKSTAAASGHPGPVYAAHPQLRVNADISFQW
;
A
#
# COMPACT_ATOMS: atom_id res chain seq x y z
N MET A 1 -47.88 39.88 7.07
CA MET A 1 -47.73 38.40 7.12
C MET A 1 -46.90 38.01 5.90
N THR A 2 -45.70 37.46 5.95
CA THR A 2 -44.77 36.99 6.99
C THR A 2 -43.36 37.23 6.43
N ALA A 3 -42.47 37.76 7.26
CA ALA A 3 -41.08 38.08 6.92
C ALA A 3 -40.17 36.88 7.22
N PHE A 4 -39.14 36.68 6.39
CA PHE A 4 -37.95 35.89 6.75
C PHE A 4 -36.67 36.65 6.33
N PRO A 5 -35.64 36.70 7.20
CA PRO A 5 -34.47 37.56 7.00
C PRO A 5 -33.31 36.87 6.24
N LYS A 6 -32.46 37.71 5.64
CA LYS A 6 -31.23 37.38 4.90
C LYS A 6 -30.09 36.91 5.84
N PRO A 7 -29.15 36.07 5.36
CA PRO A 7 -28.04 35.57 6.17
C PRO A 7 -26.87 36.56 6.30
N PHE A 8 -26.28 36.56 7.51
CA PHE A 8 -25.08 37.30 7.90
C PHE A 8 -23.82 36.77 7.19
N LYS A 9 -22.98 37.69 6.72
CA LYS A 9 -21.59 37.42 6.33
C LYS A 9 -20.71 37.57 7.59
N SER A 10 -20.00 36.52 8.00
CA SER A 10 -18.90 36.63 8.96
C SER A 10 -17.61 36.17 8.30
N ALA A 11 -16.75 37.13 7.97
CA ALA A 11 -15.35 36.90 7.65
C ALA A 11 -14.58 36.87 8.98
N THR A 12 -14.02 35.72 9.34
CA THR A 12 -13.09 35.59 10.46
C THR A 12 -11.69 35.42 9.90
N ALA A 13 -10.93 36.51 9.93
CA ALA A 13 -9.48 36.50 9.71
C ALA A 13 -8.82 35.90 10.95
N ILE A 14 -8.06 34.81 10.77
CA ILE A 14 -7.25 34.18 11.81
C ILE A 14 -5.88 34.83 11.76
N THR A 15 -5.61 35.71 12.72
CA THR A 15 -4.31 36.35 12.94
C THR A 15 -3.41 35.41 13.72
N ILE A 16 -2.25 35.08 13.15
CA ILE A 16 -1.17 34.34 13.80
C ILE A 16 -0.41 35.30 14.73
N GLY A 17 -0.51 35.10 16.04
CA GLY A 17 0.39 35.67 17.06
C GLY A 17 0.90 34.52 17.91
N GLY A 18 2.19 34.36 18.21
CA GLY A 18 3.20 35.37 18.51
C GLY A 18 3.76 35.01 19.88
N LEU A 19 4.72 34.09 19.89
CA LEU A 19 5.29 33.44 21.07
C LEU A 19 6.50 34.26 21.57
N LEU A 20 6.31 35.00 22.68
CA LEU A 20 7.41 35.65 23.41
C LEU A 20 6.92 36.04 24.82
N CYS A 21 7.45 35.44 25.88
CA CYS A 21 7.51 36.08 27.19
C CYS A 21 8.64 35.50 28.04
N ILE A 22 9.49 36.43 28.47
CA ILE A 22 10.80 36.30 29.10
C ILE A 22 10.65 36.27 30.63
N ALA A 23 11.62 35.62 31.27
CA ALA A 23 11.81 35.51 32.72
C ALA A 23 11.96 36.85 33.47
N ALA A 24 11.55 36.87 34.74
CA ALA A 24 12.14 37.75 35.77
C ALA A 24 11.90 37.16 37.17
N ILE A 25 12.96 36.66 37.81
CA ILE A 25 13.01 36.34 39.24
C ILE A 25 13.95 37.37 39.87
N THR A 26 13.43 38.24 40.73
CA THR A 26 14.23 39.10 41.61
C THR A 26 13.78 38.87 43.05
N THR A 27 14.61 38.20 43.84
CA THR A 27 14.45 38.02 45.28
C THR A 27 15.49 38.86 46.03
N SER A 28 15.01 39.84 46.79
CA SER A 28 15.77 40.62 47.78
C SER A 28 15.55 40.04 49.18
N GLY A 29 16.62 39.62 49.86
CA GLY A 29 16.57 39.02 51.20
C GLY A 29 16.58 40.05 52.36
N PRO A 30 16.02 39.71 53.54
CA PRO A 30 15.89 40.62 54.68
C PRO A 30 17.15 40.70 55.58
N LEU A 31 17.35 41.88 56.20
CA LEU A 31 18.40 42.20 57.18
C LEU A 31 18.05 41.65 58.57
N THR A 32 19.05 41.14 59.31
CA THR A 32 18.88 40.40 60.58
C THR A 32 18.85 41.30 61.83
N ALA A 33 17.86 41.11 62.72
CA ALA A 33 17.69 41.83 64.00
C ALA A 33 17.97 40.92 65.22
N ASP A 34 18.58 41.46 66.28
CA ASP A 34 18.89 40.72 67.52
C ASP A 34 17.65 40.56 68.42
N THR A 35 17.52 39.45 69.15
CA THR A 35 16.34 39.18 69.98
C THR A 35 16.68 39.05 71.47
N ILE A 36 16.00 39.82 72.32
CA ILE A 36 16.09 39.76 73.79
C ILE A 36 14.85 39.05 74.35
N HIS A 37 15.05 37.94 75.05
CA HIS A 37 14.02 37.26 75.82
C HIS A 37 14.02 37.77 77.27
N LEU A 38 12.89 38.25 77.74
CA LEU A 38 12.67 38.72 79.11
C LEU A 38 12.18 37.57 80.00
N LYS A 39 12.43 37.67 81.31
CA LYS A 39 12.02 36.64 82.29
C LYS A 39 10.50 36.46 82.41
N ASN A 40 9.74 37.48 82.02
CA ASN A 40 8.28 37.39 81.95
C ASN A 40 7.79 36.64 80.69
N GLY A 41 8.68 36.08 79.88
CA GLY A 41 8.36 35.34 78.66
C GLY A 41 8.21 36.21 77.40
N LYS A 42 8.24 37.54 77.52
CA LYS A 42 8.15 38.44 76.36
C LYS A 42 9.50 38.51 75.63
N SER A 43 9.47 38.49 74.31
CA SER A 43 10.67 38.64 73.48
C SER A 43 10.60 39.95 72.71
N VAL A 44 11.71 40.67 72.65
CA VAL A 44 11.84 41.97 71.98
C VAL A 44 12.96 41.87 70.97
N SER A 45 12.63 42.05 69.68
CA SER A 45 13.62 42.07 68.60
C SER A 45 13.98 43.51 68.25
N GLY A 46 15.26 43.78 68.11
CA GLY A 46 15.79 45.09 67.76
C GLY A 46 17.30 45.15 67.95
N ARG A 47 17.95 46.15 67.36
CA ARG A 47 19.41 46.29 67.43
C ARG A 47 19.81 46.86 68.80
N ILE A 48 20.69 46.17 69.51
CA ILE A 48 21.25 46.67 70.77
C ILE A 48 22.21 47.81 70.45
N ILE A 49 21.92 49.01 70.95
CA ILE A 49 22.75 50.21 70.71
C ILE A 49 23.78 50.38 71.82
N GLU A 50 23.36 50.15 73.07
CA GLU A 50 24.15 50.45 74.25
C GLU A 50 23.87 49.45 75.36
N GLN A 51 24.91 49.06 76.09
CA GLN A 51 24.79 48.12 77.19
C GLN A 51 25.68 48.55 78.34
N THR A 52 25.10 48.63 79.54
CA THR A 52 25.82 48.90 80.79
C THR A 52 25.86 47.65 81.67
N ARG A 53 26.41 47.77 82.88
CA ARG A 53 26.44 46.68 83.87
C ARG A 53 25.03 46.22 84.26
N THR A 54 24.06 47.13 84.29
CA THR A 54 22.71 46.87 84.79
C THR A 54 21.63 46.99 83.71
N THR A 55 21.89 47.68 82.58
CA THR A 55 20.88 47.93 81.55
C THR A 55 21.33 47.57 80.13
N VAL A 56 20.35 47.37 79.24
CA VAL A 56 20.52 47.16 77.79
C VAL A 56 19.53 48.07 77.07
N LYS A 57 20.01 48.92 76.15
CA LYS A 57 19.18 49.81 75.33
C LYS A 57 19.06 49.26 73.91
N ILE A 58 17.84 48.99 73.48
CA ILE A 58 17.52 48.45 72.15
C ILE A 58 16.92 49.57 71.30
N ARG A 59 17.27 49.63 70.00
CA ARG A 59 16.55 50.38 68.97
C ARG A 59 15.64 49.44 68.18
N TRP A 60 14.41 49.85 67.93
CA TRP A 60 13.55 49.18 66.96
C TRP A 60 13.71 49.79 65.57
N ASP A 61 13.18 49.10 64.56
CA ASP A 61 13.23 49.54 63.16
C ASP A 61 12.39 50.81 62.91
N ASP A 62 11.44 51.12 63.81
CA ASP A 62 10.66 52.37 63.81
C ASP A 62 11.44 53.59 64.35
N GLY A 63 12.68 53.39 64.78
CA GLY A 63 13.56 54.43 65.34
C GLY A 63 13.41 54.68 66.84
N GLY A 64 12.41 54.06 67.50
CA GLY A 64 12.24 54.14 68.95
C GLY A 64 13.37 53.42 69.70
N SER A 65 13.63 53.82 70.95
CA SER A 65 14.59 53.11 71.81
C SER A 65 14.06 52.89 73.22
N GLN A 66 14.32 51.69 73.77
CA GLN A 66 13.90 51.34 75.13
C GLN A 66 15.03 50.67 75.91
N VAL A 67 15.11 51.03 77.19
CA VAL A 67 16.10 50.52 78.14
C VAL A 67 15.48 49.41 78.98
N PHE A 68 16.12 48.25 78.98
CA PHE A 68 15.74 47.08 79.79
C PHE A 68 16.78 46.86 80.90
N GLN A 69 16.30 46.54 82.10
CA GLN A 69 17.18 46.09 83.19
C GLN A 69 17.59 44.64 82.96
N LYS A 70 18.88 44.34 83.06
CA LYS A 70 19.44 42.99 82.85
C LYS A 70 18.89 41.96 83.84
N SER A 71 18.49 42.40 85.04
CA SER A 71 17.83 41.53 86.02
C SER A 71 16.52 40.92 85.48
N GLY A 72 15.84 41.62 84.57
CA GLY A 72 14.62 41.18 83.89
C GLY A 72 14.85 40.47 82.56
N ILE A 73 16.09 40.34 82.10
CA ILE A 73 16.44 39.64 80.86
C ILE A 73 16.75 38.18 81.20
N SER A 74 16.15 37.26 80.45
CA SER A 74 16.40 35.82 80.54
C SER A 74 17.55 35.40 79.62
N ARG A 75 17.51 35.82 78.35
CA ARG A 75 18.51 35.46 77.34
C ARG A 75 18.58 36.51 76.24
N ILE A 76 19.78 36.81 75.74
CA ILE A 76 19.97 37.62 74.54
C ILE A 76 20.49 36.69 73.44
N GLN A 77 19.81 36.66 72.30
CA GLN A 77 20.24 35.95 71.10
C GLN A 77 20.79 36.97 70.11
N PHE A 78 22.12 36.96 69.95
CA PHE A 78 22.81 37.77 68.96
C PHE A 78 22.83 37.04 67.62
N SER A 79 22.42 37.72 66.56
CA SER A 79 22.56 37.22 65.19
C SER A 79 24.01 37.42 64.74
N THR A 80 24.84 36.40 64.92
CA THR A 80 26.27 36.45 64.55
C THR A 80 26.48 36.00 63.10
N PRO A 81 27.21 36.74 62.25
CA PRO A 81 28.14 36.12 61.32
C PRO A 81 29.40 35.76 62.11
N VAL A 82 29.79 34.49 62.01
CA VAL A 82 31.01 33.92 62.60
C VAL A 82 32.23 34.72 62.10
N SER A 83 32.97 35.31 63.03
CA SER A 83 34.35 35.73 62.82
C SER A 83 35.13 35.42 64.08
N ASP A 84 36.01 34.45 63.96
CA ASP A 84 36.90 33.95 65.00
C ASP A 84 37.84 35.04 65.54
N PRO A 85 38.23 34.99 66.83
CA PRO A 85 39.26 35.86 67.38
C PRO A 85 40.67 35.30 67.10
N HIS A 86 41.56 36.20 66.69
CA HIS A 86 42.96 35.96 66.36
C HIS A 86 43.85 36.69 67.41
N PRO A 87 45.19 36.73 67.28
CA PRO A 87 46.18 35.92 68.00
C PRO A 87 47.07 36.68 69.01
N ASP A 88 47.60 36.00 70.03
CA ASP A 88 48.71 36.50 70.88
C ASP A 88 49.93 35.56 70.85
N ALA A 89 50.97 36.05 70.17
CA ALA A 89 52.42 35.92 70.37
C ALA A 89 53.13 34.55 70.56
N ASN A 90 52.43 33.43 70.75
CA ASN A 90 52.96 32.07 70.44
C ASN A 90 52.46 31.55 69.08
N GLN A 91 51.52 32.27 68.48
CA GLN A 91 50.86 31.98 67.21
C GLN A 91 51.72 32.15 65.97
N LYS A 92 52.94 32.72 66.03
CA LYS A 92 53.77 32.88 64.82
C LYS A 92 54.48 31.57 64.42
N ILE A 93 54.78 30.70 65.39
CA ILE A 93 55.42 29.39 65.11
C ILE A 93 54.34 28.33 64.82
N GLU A 94 53.19 28.38 65.50
CA GLU A 94 52.04 27.54 65.14
C GLU A 94 51.37 28.02 63.85
N SER A 95 51.26 29.33 63.55
CA SER A 95 50.70 29.77 62.25
C SER A 95 51.58 29.41 61.08
N ASP A 96 52.91 29.43 61.22
CA ASP A 96 53.80 29.03 60.14
C ASP A 96 53.72 27.51 59.90
N LYS A 97 53.62 26.70 60.97
CA LYS A 97 53.38 25.25 60.86
C LYS A 97 51.98 24.91 60.36
N GLU A 98 50.95 25.62 60.79
CA GLU A 98 49.57 25.47 60.32
C GLU A 98 49.43 25.95 58.88
N ALA A 99 50.11 27.04 58.49
CA ALA A 99 50.13 27.50 57.10
C ALA A 99 50.81 26.48 56.19
N ASP A 100 51.88 25.82 56.65
CA ASP A 100 52.54 24.75 55.89
C ASP A 100 51.68 23.47 55.84
N ILE A 101 51.00 23.09 56.93
CA ILE A 101 50.02 21.99 56.92
C ILE A 101 48.86 22.32 55.98
N LEU A 102 48.35 23.54 55.99
CA LEU A 102 47.24 23.97 55.14
C LEU A 102 47.67 24.08 53.66
N ARG A 103 48.92 24.47 53.39
CA ARG A 103 49.52 24.44 52.04
C ARG A 103 49.66 23.01 51.54
N ASN A 104 50.15 22.09 52.38
CA ASN A 104 50.25 20.68 52.04
C ASN A 104 48.86 20.05 51.82
N GLN A 105 47.88 20.33 52.69
CA GLN A 105 46.49 19.88 52.50
C GLN A 105 45.84 20.44 51.24
N LYS A 106 46.10 21.71 50.90
CA LYS A 106 45.61 22.31 49.65
C LYS A 106 46.28 21.69 48.44
N ALA A 107 47.59 21.44 48.48
CA ALA A 107 48.31 20.77 47.41
C ALA A 107 47.81 19.33 47.21
N ASP A 108 47.57 18.58 48.29
CA ASP A 108 47.01 17.22 48.23
C ASP A 108 45.56 17.23 47.73
N ALA A 109 44.74 18.18 48.16
CA ALA A 109 43.38 18.35 47.67
C ALA A 109 43.35 18.73 46.19
N GLU A 110 44.26 19.58 45.73
CA GLU A 110 44.41 19.95 44.33
C GLU A 110 44.89 18.77 43.48
N GLN A 111 45.87 17.99 43.95
CA GLN A 111 46.28 16.75 43.29
C GLN A 111 45.16 15.72 43.24
N ALA A 112 44.37 15.56 44.31
CA ALA A 112 43.21 14.68 44.34
C ALA A 112 42.11 15.14 43.37
N ALA A 113 41.86 16.45 43.28
CA ALA A 113 40.92 17.03 42.33
C ALA A 113 41.39 16.86 40.87
N ALA A 114 42.70 17.03 40.61
CA ALA A 114 43.29 16.79 39.29
C ALA A 114 43.15 15.32 38.87
N ARG A 115 43.49 14.37 39.76
CA ARG A 115 43.30 12.93 39.52
C ARG A 115 41.83 12.55 39.27
N ARG A 116 40.89 13.15 40.00
CA ARG A 116 39.44 12.95 39.76
C ARG A 116 39.01 13.44 38.38
N LYS A 117 39.46 14.63 37.96
CA LYS A 117 39.17 15.18 36.63
C LYS A 117 39.78 14.32 35.51
N GLU A 118 40.99 13.80 35.71
CA GLU A 118 41.64 12.91 34.75
C GLU A 118 40.88 11.58 34.60
N LEU A 119 40.51 10.95 35.72
CA LEU A 119 39.73 9.71 35.74
C LEU A 119 38.34 9.91 35.12
N GLU A 120 37.68 11.05 35.37
CA GLU A 120 36.42 11.40 34.72
C GLU A 120 36.58 11.57 33.20
N ARG A 121 37.63 12.26 32.74
CA ARG A 121 37.93 12.39 31.29
C ARG A 121 38.19 11.03 30.66
N GLU A 122 38.91 10.13 31.33
CA GLU A 122 39.14 8.78 30.83
C GLU A 122 37.85 7.96 30.76
N GLN A 123 36.99 8.04 31.79
CA GLN A 123 35.68 7.39 31.77
C GLN A 123 34.79 7.93 30.64
N ARG A 124 34.79 9.24 30.39
CA ARG A 124 34.08 9.85 29.25
C ARG A 124 34.62 9.33 27.91
N ARG A 125 35.94 9.29 27.71
CA ARG A 125 36.55 8.74 26.48
C ARG A 125 36.20 7.27 26.28
N ARG A 126 36.22 6.45 27.34
CA ARG A 126 35.79 5.03 27.28
C ARG A 126 34.29 4.91 26.98
N ALA A 127 33.44 5.74 27.57
CA ALA A 127 32.00 5.74 27.33
C ALA A 127 31.65 6.17 25.90
N GLU A 128 32.29 7.21 25.38
CA GLU A 128 32.15 7.65 23.98
C GLU A 128 32.63 6.58 23.00
N GLY A 129 33.76 5.94 23.28
CA GLY A 129 34.25 4.80 22.49
C GLY A 129 33.24 3.66 22.41
N ARG A 130 32.59 3.32 23.54
CA ARG A 130 31.51 2.32 23.57
C ARG A 130 30.27 2.76 22.80
N ARG A 131 29.88 4.04 22.89
CA ARG A 131 28.74 4.59 22.11
C ARG A 131 29.00 4.53 20.61
N LYS A 132 30.19 4.95 20.16
CA LYS A 132 30.59 4.87 18.74
C LYS A 132 30.57 3.43 18.23
N LYS A 133 31.12 2.47 18.99
CA LYS A 133 31.07 1.04 18.64
C LYS A 133 29.64 0.51 18.52
N ARG A 134 28.75 0.85 19.48
CA ARG A 134 27.33 0.45 19.42
C ARG A 134 26.60 1.05 18.22
N LEU A 135 26.86 2.31 17.88
CA LEU A 135 26.26 2.95 16.70
C LEU A 135 26.73 2.32 15.40
N ALA A 136 28.02 2.02 15.27
CA ALA A 136 28.55 1.32 14.10
C ALA A 136 27.97 -0.09 13.96
N GLU A 137 27.80 -0.81 15.08
CA GLU A 137 27.16 -2.13 15.08
C GLU A 137 25.68 -2.07 14.70
N LEU A 138 24.94 -1.10 15.21
CA LEU A 138 23.53 -0.88 14.83
C LEU A 138 23.39 -0.51 13.35
N GLN A 139 24.33 0.26 12.80
CA GLN A 139 24.36 0.55 11.36
C GLN A 139 24.57 -0.73 10.54
N LYS A 140 25.53 -1.57 10.92
CA LYS A 140 25.74 -2.87 10.27
C LYS A 140 24.50 -3.76 10.34
N GLN A 141 23.84 -3.84 11.49
CA GLN A 141 22.59 -4.59 11.64
C GLN A 141 21.47 -4.05 10.75
N ARG A 142 21.37 -2.72 10.63
CA ARG A 142 20.38 -2.08 9.74
C ARG A 142 20.66 -2.38 8.27
N ASP A 143 21.92 -2.34 7.84
CA ASP A 143 22.28 -2.62 6.45
C ASP A 143 22.11 -4.12 6.12
N LEU A 144 22.42 -5.01 7.07
CA LEU A 144 22.11 -6.44 6.96
C LEU A 144 20.60 -6.67 6.86
N ALA A 145 19.79 -6.00 7.69
CA ALA A 145 18.34 -6.12 7.62
C ALA A 145 17.76 -5.64 6.28
N LYS A 146 18.32 -4.56 5.69
CA LYS A 146 17.94 -4.12 4.34
C LYS A 146 18.24 -5.18 3.28
N GLN A 147 19.44 -5.79 3.34
CA GLN A 147 19.81 -6.87 2.41
C GLN A 147 18.91 -8.09 2.53
N ILE A 148 18.46 -8.44 3.74
CA ILE A 148 17.50 -9.54 3.95
C ILE A 148 16.17 -9.21 3.28
N VAL A 149 15.62 -8.01 3.50
CA VAL A 149 14.36 -7.57 2.88
C VAL A 149 14.45 -7.55 1.35
N GLU A 150 15.58 -7.10 0.79
CA GLU A 150 15.81 -7.10 -0.65
C GLU A 150 15.86 -8.53 -1.22
N ARG A 151 16.58 -9.45 -0.56
CA ARG A 151 16.61 -10.87 -0.95
C ARG A 151 15.26 -11.56 -0.81
N GLU A 152 14.46 -11.22 0.20
CA GLU A 152 13.10 -11.75 0.35
C GLU A 152 12.20 -11.31 -0.81
N ALA A 153 12.34 -10.06 -1.28
CA ALA A 153 11.64 -9.58 -2.47
C ALA A 153 12.09 -10.31 -3.75
N GLU A 154 13.39 -10.56 -3.92
CA GLU A 154 13.92 -11.37 -5.03
C GLU A 154 13.38 -12.80 -5.02
N ILE A 155 13.36 -13.46 -3.85
CA ILE A 155 12.80 -14.81 -3.70
C ILE A 155 11.30 -14.82 -4.04
N SER A 156 10.55 -13.80 -3.61
CA SER A 156 9.12 -13.69 -3.94
C SER A 156 8.89 -13.54 -5.46
N ASN A 157 9.70 -12.72 -6.14
CA ASN A 157 9.65 -12.59 -7.59
C ASN A 157 9.98 -13.91 -8.30
N LEU A 158 11.06 -14.60 -7.89
CA LEU A 158 11.44 -15.90 -8.45
C LEU A 158 10.37 -16.98 -8.23
N GLN A 159 9.68 -16.98 -7.08
CA GLN A 159 8.55 -17.87 -6.84
C GLN A 159 7.38 -17.60 -7.79
N SER A 160 7.09 -16.32 -8.08
CA SER A 160 6.04 -15.96 -9.04
C SER A 160 6.40 -16.39 -10.48
N GLU A 161 7.67 -16.25 -10.87
CA GLU A 161 8.17 -16.74 -12.17
C GLU A 161 8.08 -18.27 -12.26
N LEU A 162 8.47 -18.98 -11.20
CA LEU A 162 8.36 -20.44 -11.14
C LEU A 162 6.90 -20.91 -11.31
N GLN A 163 5.95 -20.23 -10.68
CA GLN A 163 4.52 -20.54 -10.84
C GLN A 163 4.05 -20.31 -12.29
N GLN A 164 4.50 -19.24 -12.94
CA GLN A 164 4.18 -18.99 -14.36
C GLN A 164 4.77 -20.06 -15.28
N VAL A 165 6.00 -20.52 -15.01
CA VAL A 165 6.61 -21.61 -15.78
C VAL A 165 5.85 -22.92 -15.57
N GLN A 166 5.39 -23.21 -14.36
CA GLN A 166 4.59 -24.41 -14.06
C GLN A 166 3.22 -24.38 -14.78
N THR A 167 2.55 -23.23 -14.85
CA THR A 167 1.29 -23.12 -15.60
C THR A 167 1.50 -23.28 -17.09
N GLN A 168 2.56 -22.70 -17.65
CA GLN A 168 2.93 -22.87 -19.06
C GLN A 168 3.25 -24.33 -19.39
N LEU A 169 3.96 -25.05 -18.51
CA LEU A 169 4.26 -26.47 -18.69
C LEU A 169 2.98 -27.32 -18.68
N ALA A 170 2.06 -27.06 -17.73
CA ALA A 170 0.77 -27.76 -17.67
C ALA A 170 -0.09 -27.50 -18.91
N GLU A 171 -0.06 -26.29 -19.47
CA GLU A 171 -0.73 -25.99 -20.74
C GLU A 171 -0.08 -26.69 -21.94
N ALA A 172 1.26 -26.76 -21.97
CA ALA A 172 2.00 -27.48 -23.00
C ALA A 172 1.65 -28.98 -22.99
N ASP A 173 1.55 -29.61 -21.81
CA ASP A 173 1.16 -31.01 -21.67
C ASP A 173 -0.27 -31.25 -22.16
N LYS A 174 -1.21 -30.36 -21.84
CA LYS A 174 -2.59 -30.42 -22.37
C LYS A 174 -2.60 -30.32 -23.90
N LYS A 175 -1.83 -29.39 -24.48
CA LYS A 175 -1.71 -29.23 -25.94
C LYS A 175 -1.09 -30.46 -26.60
N MET A 176 -0.06 -31.04 -25.99
CA MET A 176 0.59 -32.26 -26.47
C MET A 176 -0.36 -33.46 -26.43
N SER A 177 -1.11 -33.65 -25.33
CA SER A 177 -2.11 -34.71 -25.23
C SER A 177 -3.23 -34.55 -26.27
N ALA A 178 -3.73 -33.32 -26.47
CA ALA A 178 -4.73 -33.03 -27.49
C ALA A 178 -4.21 -33.31 -28.92
N LEU A 179 -2.94 -32.99 -29.19
CA LEU A 179 -2.29 -33.24 -30.47
C LEU A 179 -2.06 -34.74 -30.71
N GLN A 180 -1.69 -35.50 -29.68
CA GLN A 180 -1.58 -36.96 -29.76
C GLN A 180 -2.93 -37.61 -30.08
N LYS A 181 -4.00 -37.20 -29.41
CA LYS A 181 -5.36 -37.66 -29.69
C LYS A 181 -5.77 -37.35 -31.13
N ALA A 182 -5.54 -36.12 -31.60
CA ALA A 182 -5.84 -35.73 -32.98
C ALA A 182 -5.07 -36.57 -34.01
N ARG A 183 -3.79 -36.90 -33.75
CA ARG A 183 -3.01 -37.80 -34.61
C ARG A 183 -3.57 -39.22 -34.62
N GLN A 184 -4.05 -39.71 -33.49
CA GLN A 184 -4.67 -41.03 -33.41
C GLN A 184 -5.98 -41.08 -34.20
N ASP A 185 -6.85 -40.09 -34.02
CA ASP A 185 -8.11 -39.97 -34.77
C ASP A 185 -7.85 -39.89 -36.29
N GLN A 186 -6.79 -39.18 -36.71
CA GLN A 186 -6.36 -39.11 -38.12
C GLN A 186 -5.90 -40.48 -38.65
N LYS A 187 -5.11 -41.23 -37.87
CA LYS A 187 -4.66 -42.58 -38.24
C LYS A 187 -5.84 -43.55 -38.37
N GLU A 188 -6.78 -43.50 -37.44
CA GLU A 188 -8.01 -44.31 -37.52
C GLU A 188 -8.86 -43.94 -38.75
N GLY A 189 -8.94 -42.65 -39.08
CA GLY A 189 -9.58 -42.18 -40.31
C GLY A 189 -8.91 -42.72 -41.57
N GLN A 190 -7.58 -42.69 -41.63
CA GLN A 190 -6.81 -43.23 -42.76
C GLN A 190 -6.95 -44.76 -42.89
N GLN A 191 -6.94 -45.49 -41.77
CA GLN A 191 -7.16 -46.95 -41.78
C GLN A 191 -8.55 -47.31 -42.31
N LYS A 192 -9.61 -46.59 -41.89
CA LYS A 192 -10.97 -46.81 -42.40
C LYS A 192 -11.08 -46.54 -43.90
N GLN A 193 -10.39 -45.52 -44.41
CA GLN A 193 -10.34 -45.24 -45.85
C GLN A 193 -9.60 -46.34 -46.61
N LEU A 194 -8.49 -46.85 -46.07
CA LEU A 194 -7.74 -47.95 -46.66
C LEU A 194 -8.57 -49.24 -46.69
N GLU A 195 -9.25 -49.59 -45.59
CA GLU A 195 -10.14 -50.75 -45.52
C GLU A 195 -11.28 -50.66 -46.54
N LEU A 196 -11.88 -49.47 -46.70
CA LEU A 196 -12.91 -49.24 -47.70
C LEU A 196 -12.38 -49.38 -49.13
N ALA A 197 -11.18 -48.88 -49.40
CA ALA A 197 -10.52 -49.02 -50.70
C ALA A 197 -10.24 -50.50 -51.03
N GLN A 198 -9.75 -51.28 -50.05
CA GLN A 198 -9.51 -52.71 -50.21
C GLN A 198 -10.81 -53.48 -50.48
N LYS A 199 -11.89 -53.20 -49.73
CA LYS A 199 -13.21 -53.80 -49.97
C LYS A 199 -13.73 -53.49 -51.37
N ASN A 200 -13.54 -52.26 -51.84
CA ASN A 200 -13.93 -51.88 -53.20
C ASN A 200 -13.09 -52.60 -54.25
N GLN A 201 -11.78 -52.76 -54.04
CA GLN A 201 -10.91 -53.50 -54.94
C GLN A 201 -11.31 -54.99 -55.06
N GLN A 202 -11.56 -55.66 -53.93
CA GLN A 202 -12.07 -57.03 -53.92
C GLN A 202 -13.39 -57.18 -54.69
N ARG A 203 -14.28 -56.20 -54.58
CA ARG A 203 -15.56 -56.19 -55.30
C ARG A 203 -15.35 -56.06 -56.81
N ILE A 204 -14.40 -55.22 -57.24
CA ILE A 204 -14.05 -55.07 -58.66
C ILE A 204 -13.49 -56.38 -59.22
N GLU A 205 -12.60 -57.07 -58.49
CA GLU A 205 -12.04 -58.36 -58.90
C GLU A 205 -13.13 -59.44 -59.06
N LEU A 206 -14.08 -59.49 -58.12
CA LEU A 206 -15.22 -60.42 -58.18
C LEU A 206 -16.09 -60.17 -59.42
N LEU A 207 -16.36 -58.91 -59.74
CA LEU A 207 -17.12 -58.52 -60.93
C LEU A 207 -16.37 -58.88 -62.22
N GLN A 208 -15.06 -58.66 -62.28
CA GLN A 208 -14.24 -59.06 -63.43
C GLN A 208 -14.26 -60.57 -63.66
N ALA A 209 -14.24 -61.36 -62.58
CA ALA A 209 -14.36 -62.82 -62.67
C ALA A 209 -15.75 -63.25 -63.20
N GLU A 210 -16.82 -62.58 -62.78
CA GLU A 210 -18.19 -62.85 -63.25
C GLU A 210 -18.35 -62.52 -64.74
N ILE A 211 -17.82 -61.37 -65.20
CA ILE A 211 -17.80 -60.99 -66.63
C ILE A 211 -17.07 -62.05 -67.45
N LYS A 212 -15.90 -62.51 -67.00
CA LYS A 212 -15.11 -63.54 -67.70
C LYS A 212 -15.83 -64.89 -67.80
N GLN A 213 -16.58 -65.27 -66.75
CA GLN A 213 -17.43 -66.46 -66.78
C GLN A 213 -18.56 -66.35 -67.81
N LEU A 214 -19.18 -65.17 -67.92
CA LEU A 214 -20.22 -64.90 -68.92
C LEU A 214 -19.66 -64.97 -70.35
N GLU A 215 -18.47 -64.41 -70.60
CA GLU A 215 -17.79 -64.50 -71.90
C GLU A 215 -17.49 -65.95 -72.30
N LEU A 216 -17.00 -66.77 -71.37
CA LEU A 216 -16.75 -68.19 -71.60
C LEU A 216 -18.04 -68.96 -71.93
N LYS A 217 -19.13 -68.70 -71.21
CA LYS A 217 -20.44 -69.28 -71.51
C LYS A 217 -20.92 -68.89 -72.90
N ASN A 218 -20.77 -67.62 -73.29
CA ASN A 218 -21.18 -67.15 -74.60
C ASN A 218 -20.36 -67.84 -75.72
N LYS A 219 -19.05 -67.95 -75.55
CA LYS A 219 -18.17 -68.66 -76.50
C LYS A 219 -18.53 -70.15 -76.63
N THR A 220 -18.91 -70.80 -75.54
CA THR A 220 -19.35 -72.20 -75.53
C THR A 220 -20.66 -72.38 -76.28
N LEU A 221 -21.62 -71.46 -76.08
CA LEU A 221 -22.87 -71.41 -76.84
C LEU A 221 -22.56 -71.25 -78.34
N GLU A 222 -21.72 -70.29 -78.73
CA GLU A 222 -21.34 -70.09 -80.14
C GLU A 222 -20.77 -71.37 -80.78
N GLN A 223 -19.91 -72.10 -80.07
CA GLN A 223 -19.36 -73.37 -80.53
C GLN A 223 -20.42 -74.46 -80.72
N GLN A 224 -21.33 -74.64 -79.75
CA GLN A 224 -22.42 -75.63 -79.84
C GLN A 224 -23.34 -75.40 -81.06
N PHE A 225 -23.52 -74.14 -81.48
CA PHE A 225 -24.39 -73.82 -82.60
C PHE A 225 -23.72 -73.86 -83.98
N THR A 226 -22.39 -73.78 -84.07
CA THR A 226 -21.68 -73.93 -85.36
C THR A 226 -21.79 -75.33 -85.98
N SER A 227 -22.21 -76.35 -85.22
CA SER A 227 -22.42 -77.73 -85.71
C SER A 227 -23.83 -78.04 -86.25
N GLY A 228 -24.81 -77.13 -86.18
CA GLY A 228 -26.20 -77.36 -86.62
C GLY A 228 -26.61 -76.52 -87.84
N ARG A 229 -26.79 -77.14 -89.02
CA ARG A 229 -27.19 -76.45 -90.26
C ARG A 229 -28.63 -75.89 -90.22
N GLN A 230 -28.72 -74.59 -90.52
CA GLN A 230 -29.83 -73.79 -91.10
C GLN A 230 -31.21 -73.73 -90.44
N SER A 231 -31.60 -74.63 -89.52
CA SER A 231 -32.93 -74.53 -88.88
C SER A 231 -32.99 -73.61 -87.63
N ASN A 232 -31.85 -73.11 -87.12
CA ASN A 232 -31.76 -72.52 -85.78
C ASN A 232 -31.35 -71.05 -85.70
N GLU A 233 -31.40 -70.30 -86.80
CA GLU A 233 -30.93 -68.91 -86.82
C GLU A 233 -31.83 -67.95 -86.02
N GLN A 234 -33.15 -68.22 -85.95
CA GLN A 234 -34.05 -67.48 -85.08
C GLN A 234 -33.75 -67.71 -83.59
N GLU A 235 -33.42 -68.94 -83.21
CA GLU A 235 -33.06 -69.29 -81.84
C GLU A 235 -31.73 -68.63 -81.43
N ARG A 236 -30.77 -68.53 -82.37
CA ARG A 236 -29.52 -67.77 -82.21
C ARG A 236 -29.77 -66.30 -81.89
N ARG A 237 -30.64 -65.64 -82.66
CA ARG A 237 -30.99 -64.23 -82.42
C ARG A 237 -31.70 -64.05 -81.10
N LYS A 238 -32.52 -65.01 -80.68
CA LYS A 238 -33.23 -64.95 -79.40
C LYS A 238 -32.25 -65.09 -78.23
N GLN A 239 -31.34 -66.06 -78.27
CA GLN A 239 -30.31 -66.24 -77.23
C GLN A 239 -29.29 -65.10 -77.20
N GLN A 240 -28.87 -64.56 -78.35
CA GLN A 240 -27.99 -63.38 -78.39
C GLN A 240 -28.68 -62.16 -77.79
N ARG A 241 -29.97 -61.93 -78.09
CA ARG A 241 -30.73 -60.84 -77.46
C ARG A 241 -30.87 -61.06 -75.97
N GLU A 242 -31.16 -62.27 -75.51
CA GLU A 242 -31.23 -62.57 -74.07
C GLU A 242 -29.89 -62.35 -73.38
N TYR A 243 -28.77 -62.73 -74.02
CA TYR A 243 -27.43 -62.47 -73.52
C TYR A 243 -27.10 -60.97 -73.46
N GLU A 244 -27.33 -60.22 -74.54
CA GLU A 244 -27.13 -58.76 -74.54
C GLU A 244 -28.01 -58.06 -73.48
N LEU A 245 -29.24 -58.53 -73.30
CA LEU A 245 -30.17 -57.96 -72.33
C LEU A 245 -29.76 -58.31 -70.89
N ALA A 246 -29.18 -59.49 -70.67
CA ALA A 246 -28.55 -59.86 -69.40
C ALA A 246 -27.29 -59.02 -69.13
N LEU A 247 -26.45 -58.79 -70.14
CA LEU A 247 -25.24 -57.97 -70.05
C LEU A 247 -25.58 -56.50 -69.71
N ARG A 248 -26.54 -55.91 -70.43
CA ARG A 248 -27.04 -54.55 -70.15
C ARG A 248 -27.61 -54.43 -68.73
N LYS A 249 -28.40 -55.42 -68.28
CA LYS A 249 -28.91 -55.47 -66.90
C LYS A 249 -27.78 -55.54 -65.87
N LEU A 250 -26.66 -56.20 -66.19
CA LEU A 250 -25.48 -56.27 -65.33
C LEU A 250 -24.74 -54.92 -65.29
N GLU A 251 -24.55 -54.28 -66.45
CA GLU A 251 -23.95 -52.95 -66.58
C GLU A 251 -24.78 -51.88 -65.85
N ASP A 252 -26.10 -51.87 -66.04
CA ASP A 252 -27.02 -50.94 -65.35
C ASP A 252 -26.96 -51.13 -63.83
N LYS A 253 -26.91 -52.39 -63.35
CA LYS A 253 -26.74 -52.67 -61.91
C LYS A 253 -25.40 -52.16 -61.40
N HIS A 254 -24.32 -52.38 -62.14
CA HIS A 254 -22.99 -51.91 -61.77
C HIS A 254 -22.92 -50.37 -61.73
N GLN A 255 -23.53 -49.72 -62.71
CA GLN A 255 -23.58 -48.27 -62.79
C GLN A 255 -24.43 -47.67 -61.67
N ALA A 256 -25.58 -48.27 -61.35
CA ALA A 256 -26.40 -47.89 -60.21
C ALA A 256 -25.65 -48.06 -58.87
N ASP A 257 -24.89 -49.13 -58.71
CA ASP A 257 -24.06 -49.36 -57.52
C ASP A 257 -22.92 -48.33 -57.40
N LEU A 258 -22.25 -47.98 -58.50
CA LEU A 258 -21.24 -46.93 -58.53
C LEU A 258 -21.82 -45.56 -58.18
N GLU A 259 -23.01 -45.23 -58.68
CA GLU A 259 -23.70 -43.99 -58.34
C GLU A 259 -24.15 -43.96 -56.87
N SER A 260 -24.66 -45.06 -56.35
CA SER A 260 -24.98 -45.24 -54.93
C SER A 260 -23.74 -45.06 -54.05
N GLN A 261 -22.58 -45.60 -54.46
CA GLN A 261 -21.32 -45.39 -53.75
C GLN A 261 -20.83 -43.93 -53.84
N ARG A 262 -20.91 -43.30 -55.02
CA ARG A 262 -20.53 -41.88 -55.20
C ARG A 262 -21.40 -40.95 -54.35
N THR A 263 -22.71 -41.18 -54.31
CA THR A 263 -23.63 -40.39 -53.48
C THR A 263 -23.36 -40.59 -52.00
N LYS A 264 -23.11 -41.83 -51.56
CA LYS A 264 -22.72 -42.14 -50.17
C LYS A 264 -21.40 -41.48 -49.79
N LEU A 265 -20.39 -41.51 -50.68
CA LEU A 265 -19.09 -40.86 -50.46
C LEU A 265 -19.23 -39.34 -50.37
N LYS A 266 -20.00 -38.72 -51.28
CA LYS A 266 -20.31 -37.28 -51.22
C LYS A 266 -20.99 -36.91 -49.91
N LYS A 267 -21.98 -37.70 -49.46
CA LYS A 267 -22.67 -37.46 -48.19
C LYS A 267 -21.71 -37.54 -46.99
N MET A 268 -20.85 -38.54 -46.94
CA MET A 268 -19.81 -38.64 -45.89
C MET A 268 -18.85 -37.46 -45.91
N HIS A 269 -18.42 -36.98 -47.08
CA HIS A 269 -17.53 -35.84 -47.20
C HIS A 269 -18.19 -34.53 -46.73
N VAL A 270 -19.46 -34.31 -47.09
CA VAL A 270 -20.23 -33.15 -46.62
C VAL A 270 -20.42 -33.21 -45.10
N ASP A 271 -20.77 -34.37 -44.54
CA ASP A 271 -20.92 -34.54 -43.09
C ASP A 271 -19.60 -34.27 -42.34
N GLN A 272 -18.47 -34.63 -42.95
CA GLN A 272 -17.13 -34.36 -42.40
C GLN A 272 -16.81 -32.85 -42.40
N LEU A 273 -17.10 -32.14 -43.50
CA LEU A 273 -16.94 -30.68 -43.60
C LEU A 273 -17.83 -29.93 -42.60
N ILE A 274 -19.07 -30.40 -42.39
CA ILE A 274 -19.98 -29.82 -41.39
C ILE A 274 -19.40 -29.99 -39.97
N LYS A 275 -18.88 -31.18 -39.65
CA LYS A 275 -18.22 -31.43 -38.35
C LYS A 275 -16.98 -30.55 -38.17
N GLU A 276 -16.15 -30.39 -39.20
CA GLU A 276 -14.97 -29.52 -39.16
C GLU A 276 -15.34 -28.05 -38.95
N ARG A 277 -16.34 -27.54 -39.67
CA ARG A 277 -16.86 -26.17 -39.46
C ARG A 277 -17.35 -25.98 -38.03
N ALA A 278 -18.18 -26.90 -37.52
CA ALA A 278 -18.68 -26.83 -36.16
C ALA A 278 -17.56 -26.87 -35.10
N ALA A 279 -16.51 -27.67 -35.34
CA ALA A 279 -15.33 -27.72 -34.48
C ALA A 279 -14.51 -26.41 -34.56
N SER A 280 -14.33 -25.84 -35.75
CA SER A 280 -13.62 -24.58 -35.93
C SER A 280 -14.36 -23.40 -35.29
N GLU A 281 -15.69 -23.33 -35.39
CA GLU A 281 -16.48 -22.29 -34.74
C GLU A 281 -16.40 -22.39 -33.22
N LYS A 282 -16.41 -23.62 -32.66
CA LYS A 282 -16.19 -23.82 -31.23
C LYS A 282 -14.80 -23.34 -30.79
N ARG A 283 -13.75 -23.63 -31.57
CA ARG A 283 -12.39 -23.15 -31.30
C ARG A 283 -12.29 -21.63 -31.37
N LEU A 284 -12.94 -21.02 -32.37
CA LEU A 284 -12.97 -19.56 -32.53
C LEU A 284 -13.68 -18.90 -31.35
N LYS A 285 -14.85 -19.42 -30.94
CA LYS A 285 -15.58 -18.93 -29.77
C LYS A 285 -14.78 -19.11 -28.47
N ALA A 286 -14.09 -20.23 -28.31
CA ALA A 286 -13.23 -20.47 -27.16
C ALA A 286 -12.05 -19.48 -27.12
N GLN A 287 -11.38 -19.23 -28.26
CA GLN A 287 -10.32 -18.22 -28.36
C GLN A 287 -10.84 -16.82 -28.05
N PHE A 288 -12.01 -16.43 -28.58
CA PHE A 288 -12.61 -15.13 -28.25
C PHE A 288 -12.97 -15.03 -26.76
N ALA A 289 -13.49 -16.10 -26.15
CA ALA A 289 -13.78 -16.14 -24.72
C ALA A 289 -12.50 -15.99 -23.89
N GLU A 290 -11.44 -16.72 -24.24
CA GLU A 290 -10.13 -16.67 -23.57
C GLU A 290 -9.47 -15.29 -23.74
N GLN A 291 -9.49 -14.72 -24.94
CA GLN A 291 -8.95 -13.39 -25.21
C GLN A 291 -9.74 -12.30 -24.46
N SER A 292 -11.06 -12.48 -24.32
CA SER A 292 -11.89 -11.59 -23.49
C SER A 292 -11.59 -11.72 -22.00
N GLN A 293 -11.32 -12.94 -21.49
CA GLN A 293 -10.91 -13.16 -20.10
C GLN A 293 -9.52 -12.58 -19.82
N ASN A 294 -8.55 -12.76 -20.71
CA ASN A 294 -7.23 -12.16 -20.57
C ASN A 294 -7.28 -10.62 -20.59
N ARG A 295 -8.16 -10.01 -21.40
CA ARG A 295 -8.42 -8.56 -21.33
C ARG A 295 -9.07 -8.14 -20.02
N LEU A 296 -10.01 -8.91 -19.50
CA LEU A 296 -10.65 -8.61 -18.21
C LEU A 296 -9.64 -8.72 -17.05
N GLN A 297 -8.71 -9.67 -17.11
CA GLN A 297 -7.61 -9.78 -16.14
C GLN A 297 -6.61 -8.62 -16.26
N SER A 298 -6.25 -8.17 -17.47
CA SER A 298 -5.40 -6.99 -17.62
C SER A 298 -6.09 -5.71 -17.12
N MET A 299 -7.41 -5.59 -17.31
CA MET A 299 -8.20 -4.46 -16.80
C MET A 299 -8.46 -4.51 -15.28
N SER A 300 -8.49 -5.69 -14.66
CA SER A 300 -8.58 -5.80 -13.19
C SER A 300 -7.27 -5.35 -12.51
N SER A 301 -6.13 -5.52 -13.19
CA SER A 301 -4.83 -5.04 -12.70
C SER A 301 -4.75 -3.51 -12.66
N GLU A 302 -5.38 -2.81 -13.60
CA GLU A 302 -5.47 -1.34 -13.59
C GLU A 302 -6.40 -0.83 -12.46
N GLN A 303 -7.50 -1.55 -12.20
CA GLN A 303 -8.43 -1.21 -11.10
C GLN A 303 -7.82 -1.44 -9.73
N GLY A 304 -7.10 -2.56 -9.56
CA GLY A 304 -6.30 -2.82 -8.37
C GLY A 304 -5.23 -1.76 -8.18
N SER A 305 -4.60 -1.30 -9.27
CA SER A 305 -3.49 -0.33 -9.18
C SER A 305 -3.88 0.99 -8.50
N ALA A 306 -5.07 1.54 -8.79
CA ALA A 306 -5.49 2.83 -8.23
C ALA A 306 -5.83 2.71 -6.74
N LEU A 307 -6.55 1.64 -6.35
CA LEU A 307 -6.91 1.36 -4.96
C LEU A 307 -5.67 1.04 -4.12
N TRP A 308 -4.76 0.20 -4.63
CA TRP A 308 -3.47 -0.09 -3.98
C TRP A 308 -2.62 1.17 -3.81
N ARG A 309 -2.50 2.00 -4.85
CA ARG A 309 -1.69 3.24 -4.78
C ARG A 309 -2.27 4.22 -3.75
N SER A 310 -3.60 4.39 -3.73
CA SER A 310 -4.27 5.21 -2.72
C SER A 310 -4.26 4.62 -1.30
N ALA A 311 -4.09 3.30 -1.16
CA ALA A 311 -3.88 2.64 0.13
C ALA A 311 -2.45 2.85 0.66
N VAL A 312 -1.45 2.88 -0.21
CA VAL A 312 -0.08 3.21 0.21
C VAL A 312 0.04 4.68 0.57
N LEU A 313 -0.51 5.57 -0.26
CA LEU A 313 -0.43 7.01 -0.05
C LEU A 313 -1.73 7.69 -0.50
N PRO A 314 -2.48 8.33 0.42
CA PRO A 314 -3.71 9.04 0.06
C PRO A 314 -3.48 10.07 -1.04
N GLY A 315 -4.32 10.03 -2.08
CA GLY A 315 -4.21 10.89 -3.27
C GLY A 315 -3.33 10.36 -4.41
N TRP A 316 -2.50 9.33 -4.20
CA TRP A 316 -1.60 8.82 -5.25
C TRP A 316 -2.35 8.17 -6.43
N GLY A 317 -3.40 7.39 -6.15
CA GLY A 317 -4.23 6.80 -7.20
C GLY A 317 -4.98 7.82 -8.06
N GLN A 318 -5.41 8.94 -7.46
CA GLN A 318 -6.11 10.03 -8.16
C GLN A 318 -5.15 10.83 -9.06
N ALA A 319 -3.93 11.11 -8.57
CA ALA A 319 -2.91 11.83 -9.35
C ALA A 319 -2.52 11.07 -10.64
N TYR A 320 -2.61 9.75 -10.62
CA TYR A 320 -2.27 8.90 -11.78
C TYR A 320 -3.38 8.84 -12.85
N LYS A 321 -4.64 9.16 -12.52
CA LYS A 321 -5.78 9.10 -13.45
C LYS A 321 -6.10 10.45 -14.09
N ASP A 322 -5.08 11.24 -14.42
CA ASP A 322 -5.19 12.60 -14.99
C ASP A 322 -6.02 13.61 -14.17
N GLN A 323 -6.39 13.28 -12.92
CA GLN A 323 -6.98 14.20 -11.96
C GLN A 323 -5.91 14.76 -11.04
N GLY A 324 -4.82 15.24 -11.65
CA GLY A 324 -3.59 15.64 -10.95
C GLY A 324 -3.84 16.60 -9.78
N TRP A 325 -4.75 17.56 -9.93
CA TRP A 325 -5.02 18.54 -8.88
C TRP A 325 -5.73 17.94 -7.65
N GLN A 326 -6.62 16.97 -7.83
CA GLN A 326 -7.31 16.30 -6.73
C GLN A 326 -6.34 15.39 -5.97
N GLY A 327 -5.53 14.62 -6.70
CA GLY A 327 -4.50 13.79 -6.06
C GLY A 327 -3.50 14.62 -5.25
N VAL A 328 -3.05 15.76 -5.80
CA VAL A 328 -2.14 16.67 -5.10
C VAL A 328 -2.79 17.29 -3.86
N SER A 329 -4.06 17.70 -3.91
CA SER A 329 -4.74 18.29 -2.74
C SER A 329 -4.94 17.27 -1.62
N PHE A 330 -5.30 16.02 -1.95
CA PHE A 330 -5.39 14.93 -0.98
C PHE A 330 -4.05 14.60 -0.33
N MET A 331 -2.97 14.53 -1.13
CA MET A 331 -1.62 14.31 -0.62
C MET A 331 -1.18 15.44 0.33
N ALA A 332 -1.40 16.69 -0.07
CA ALA A 332 -1.04 17.85 0.76
C ALA A 332 -1.83 17.86 2.08
N ALA A 333 -3.13 17.58 2.03
CA ALA A 333 -3.97 17.48 3.21
C ALA A 333 -3.52 16.34 4.14
N TRP A 334 -3.17 15.18 3.59
CA TRP A 334 -2.64 14.04 4.36
C TRP A 334 -1.34 14.38 5.07
N VAL A 335 -0.37 14.96 4.36
CA VAL A 335 0.90 15.40 4.93
C VAL A 335 0.68 16.43 6.03
N GLY A 336 -0.24 17.38 5.83
CA GLY A 336 -0.62 18.36 6.85
C GLY A 336 -1.20 17.72 8.12
N LEU A 337 -2.10 16.75 7.98
CA LEU A 337 -2.68 16.02 9.12
C LEU A 337 -1.62 15.20 9.87
N VAL A 338 -0.72 14.51 9.15
CA VAL A 338 0.38 13.76 9.77
C VAL A 338 1.31 14.69 10.53
N ALA A 339 1.68 15.85 9.95
CA ALA A 339 2.51 16.85 10.62
C ALA A 339 1.84 17.41 11.88
N LEU A 340 0.53 17.68 11.83
CA LEU A 340 -0.23 18.16 12.99
C LEU A 340 -0.29 17.11 14.11
N ASN A 341 -0.48 15.82 13.79
CA ASN A 341 -0.42 14.75 14.79
C ASN A 341 0.98 14.59 15.38
N ALA A 342 2.04 14.76 14.58
CA ALA A 342 3.40 14.73 15.08
C ALA A 342 3.67 15.88 16.08
N ALA A 343 3.18 17.08 15.79
CA ALA A 343 3.25 18.21 16.72
C ALA A 343 2.49 17.92 18.03
N ASN A 344 1.25 17.42 17.93
CA ASN A 344 0.43 17.04 19.09
C ASN A 344 1.05 15.92 19.92
N LYS A 345 1.74 14.96 19.26
CA LYS A 345 2.48 13.90 19.95
C LYS A 345 3.61 14.46 20.82
N SER A 346 4.33 15.48 20.33
CA SER A 346 5.39 16.12 21.14
C SER A 346 4.81 16.82 22.37
N SER A 347 3.66 17.48 22.23
CA SER A 347 2.94 18.11 23.35
C SER A 347 2.47 17.08 24.37
N LEU A 348 1.92 15.95 23.90
CA LEU A 348 1.53 14.83 24.76
C LEU A 348 2.73 14.22 25.51
N GLN A 349 3.87 14.05 24.83
CA GLN A 349 5.09 13.55 25.46
C GLN A 349 5.62 14.50 26.53
N GLY A 350 5.60 15.81 26.27
CA GLY A 350 5.96 16.83 27.26
C GLY A 350 5.03 16.80 28.47
N ALA A 351 3.71 16.83 28.24
CA ALA A 351 2.72 16.77 29.32
C ALA A 351 2.79 15.46 30.12
N SER A 352 3.12 14.33 29.47
CA SER A 352 3.32 13.05 30.15
C SER A 352 4.59 13.04 31.00
N ALA A 353 5.69 13.65 30.53
CA ALA A 353 6.93 13.75 31.29
C ALA A 353 6.72 14.61 32.54
N ASP A 354 6.10 15.78 32.39
CA ASP A 354 5.74 16.67 33.50
C ASP A 354 4.84 15.98 34.53
N TYR A 355 3.85 15.21 34.08
CA TYR A 355 2.95 14.47 34.97
C TYR A 355 3.68 13.36 35.74
N ASN A 356 4.56 12.61 35.07
CA ASN A 356 5.33 11.53 35.70
C ASN A 356 6.36 12.07 36.70
N ASP A 357 7.02 13.18 36.38
CA ASP A 357 7.98 13.86 37.28
C ASP A 357 7.29 14.33 38.57
N LEU A 358 6.09 14.91 38.44
CA LEU A 358 5.27 15.29 39.60
C LEU A 358 4.83 14.07 40.41
N THR A 359 4.42 12.98 39.75
CA THR A 359 3.99 11.75 40.44
C THR A 359 5.13 11.13 41.27
N LEU A 360 6.34 11.13 40.71
CA LEU A 360 7.56 10.68 41.41
C LEU A 360 7.92 11.60 42.59
N THR A 361 7.77 12.91 42.41
CA THR A 361 8.00 13.90 43.46
C THR A 361 6.99 13.76 44.61
N TYR A 362 5.71 13.55 44.28
CA TYR A 362 4.64 13.30 45.26
C TYR A 362 4.92 12.03 46.08
N LEU A 363 5.35 10.94 45.43
CA LEU A 363 5.70 9.68 46.12
C LEU A 363 6.86 9.88 47.10
N GLY A 364 7.80 10.77 46.81
CA GLY A 364 8.92 11.12 47.67
C GLY A 364 8.55 12.04 48.84
N LEU A 365 7.65 13.02 48.63
CA LEU A 365 7.29 14.03 49.64
C LEU A 365 6.17 13.59 50.58
N ALA A 366 5.21 12.77 50.10
CA ALA A 366 4.14 12.21 50.92
C ALA A 366 4.68 11.33 52.08
N SER A 367 5.94 10.92 52.01
CA SER A 367 6.66 10.20 53.07
C SER A 367 7.02 11.07 54.28
N GLN A 368 7.05 12.41 54.20
CA GLN A 368 7.69 13.23 55.25
C GLN A 368 6.84 14.34 55.87
N ASN A 369 5.86 14.95 55.19
CA ASN A 369 5.07 16.05 55.77
C ASN A 369 3.63 16.13 55.23
N SER A 370 2.64 16.04 56.12
CA SER A 370 1.21 15.99 55.79
C SER A 370 0.60 17.33 55.33
N THR A 371 1.23 18.47 55.64
CA THR A 371 0.75 19.80 55.25
C THR A 371 1.11 20.20 53.82
N LEU A 372 2.11 19.57 53.20
CA LEU A 372 2.47 19.82 51.79
C LEU A 372 1.54 19.11 50.80
N ILE A 373 0.74 18.15 51.27
CA ILE A 373 -0.16 17.32 50.45
C ILE A 373 -1.22 18.16 49.71
N VAL A 374 -1.74 19.23 50.34
CA VAL A 374 -2.82 20.04 49.74
C VAL A 374 -2.31 20.89 48.57
N LEU A 375 -1.11 21.46 48.66
CA LEU A 375 -0.54 22.29 47.59
C LEU A 375 -0.15 21.42 46.38
N ASP A 376 0.35 20.21 46.64
CA ASP A 376 0.74 19.25 45.62
C ASP A 376 -0.48 18.68 44.86
N GLN A 377 -1.63 18.52 45.54
CA GLN A 377 -2.89 18.15 44.89
C GLN A 377 -3.37 19.18 43.87
N ILE A 378 -3.20 20.48 44.13
CA ILE A 378 -3.58 21.55 43.21
C ILE A 378 -2.66 21.54 41.98
N LEU A 379 -1.33 21.42 42.19
CA LEU A 379 -0.36 21.30 41.10
C LEU A 379 -0.57 20.03 40.26
N ALA A 380 -0.94 18.91 40.91
CA ALA A 380 -1.28 17.67 40.24
C ALA A 380 -2.54 17.77 39.39
N ALA A 381 -3.57 18.49 39.85
CA ALA A 381 -4.77 18.73 39.07
C ALA A 381 -4.48 19.52 37.78
N ASP A 382 -3.62 20.54 37.85
CA ASP A 382 -3.22 21.32 36.66
C ASP A 382 -2.41 20.47 35.66
N LYS A 383 -1.45 19.67 36.14
CA LYS A 383 -0.68 18.79 35.26
C LYS A 383 -1.52 17.66 34.69
N GLN A 384 -2.47 17.13 35.45
CA GLN A 384 -3.42 16.12 34.97
C GLN A 384 -4.37 16.70 33.92
N THR A 385 -4.86 17.93 34.09
CA THR A 385 -5.71 18.60 33.08
C THR A 385 -4.92 18.92 31.80
N ALA A 386 -3.64 19.34 31.91
CA ALA A 386 -2.75 19.51 30.77
C ALA A 386 -2.48 18.19 30.02
N TYR A 387 -2.21 17.10 30.74
CA TYR A 387 -2.04 15.79 30.14
C TYR A 387 -3.31 15.28 29.45
N THR A 388 -4.46 15.34 30.12
CA THR A 388 -5.73 14.87 29.57
C THR A 388 -6.18 15.69 28.35
N SER A 389 -5.95 17.01 28.35
CA SER A 389 -6.25 17.86 27.20
C SER A 389 -5.31 17.56 26.01
N ALA A 390 -4.00 17.40 26.24
CA ALA A 390 -3.04 16.99 25.21
C ALA A 390 -3.38 15.61 24.63
N ALA A 391 -3.75 14.66 25.49
CA ALA A 391 -4.18 13.32 25.07
C ALA A 391 -5.46 13.39 24.23
N ARG A 392 -6.44 14.20 24.63
CA ARG A 392 -7.69 14.40 23.87
C ARG A 392 -7.43 15.01 22.49
N GLN A 393 -6.56 16.02 22.40
CA GLN A 393 -6.20 16.64 21.12
C GLN A 393 -5.46 15.67 20.19
N PHE A 394 -4.52 14.89 20.73
CA PHE A 394 -3.82 13.85 19.97
C PHE A 394 -4.79 12.77 19.47
N ASN A 395 -5.65 12.24 20.34
CA ASN A 395 -6.64 11.23 19.95
C ASN A 395 -7.64 11.75 18.91
N LEU A 396 -8.10 12.99 19.05
CA LEU A 396 -8.97 13.64 18.06
C LEU A 396 -8.26 13.79 16.71
N GLY A 397 -6.99 14.19 16.71
CA GLY A 397 -6.18 14.29 15.50
C GLY A 397 -6.02 12.95 14.79
N LEU A 398 -5.75 11.88 15.55
CA LEU A 398 -5.68 10.51 15.01
C LEU A 398 -7.02 10.07 14.40
N LEU A 399 -8.14 10.36 15.07
CA LEU A 399 -9.47 10.02 14.57
C LEU A 399 -9.78 10.74 13.26
N ILE A 400 -9.51 12.05 13.19
CA ILE A 400 -9.70 12.85 11.96
C ILE A 400 -8.84 12.29 10.82
N THR A 401 -7.59 11.91 11.13
CA THR A 401 -6.66 11.35 10.14
C THR A 401 -7.13 9.99 9.64
N ALA A 402 -7.58 9.11 10.53
CA ALA A 402 -8.16 7.82 10.15
C ALA A 402 -9.42 8.00 9.29
N ALA A 403 -10.32 8.92 9.67
CA ALA A 403 -11.52 9.23 8.89
C ALA A 403 -11.17 9.76 7.48
N PHE A 404 -10.17 10.64 7.38
CA PHE A 404 -9.68 11.15 6.10
C PHE A 404 -9.10 10.02 5.22
N TYR A 405 -8.32 9.12 5.80
CA TYR A 405 -7.77 7.95 5.11
C TYR A 405 -8.87 7.04 4.56
N ILE A 406 -9.87 6.71 5.38
CA ILE A 406 -11.02 5.89 4.97
C ILE A 406 -11.80 6.58 3.85
N TYR A 407 -12.03 7.90 3.94
CA TYR A 407 -12.69 8.66 2.89
C TYR A 407 -11.91 8.61 1.56
N ASN A 408 -10.59 8.75 1.61
CA ASN A 408 -9.73 8.61 0.42
C ASN A 408 -9.84 7.20 -0.21
N LEU A 409 -9.90 6.14 0.61
CA LEU A 409 -10.10 4.77 0.08
C LEU A 409 -11.49 4.61 -0.55
N TYR A 410 -12.52 5.18 0.07
CA TYR A 410 -13.88 5.16 -0.46
C TYR A 410 -13.97 5.90 -1.79
N ASP A 411 -13.39 7.10 -1.89
CA ASP A 411 -13.37 7.88 -3.13
C ASP A 411 -12.60 7.15 -4.25
N ALA A 412 -11.42 6.59 -3.94
CA ALA A 412 -10.66 5.77 -4.89
C ALA A 412 -11.46 4.55 -5.38
N ALA A 413 -12.22 3.90 -4.49
CA ALA A 413 -13.10 2.79 -4.83
C ALA A 413 -14.27 3.25 -5.73
N GLN A 414 -14.91 4.38 -5.42
CA GLN A 414 -16.01 4.92 -6.21
C GLN A 414 -15.55 5.34 -7.61
N MET A 415 -14.37 5.94 -7.74
CA MET A 415 -13.77 6.25 -9.03
C MET A 415 -13.53 4.97 -9.86
N SER A 416 -13.07 3.89 -9.22
CA SER A 416 -12.91 2.61 -9.90
C SER A 416 -14.23 2.07 -10.43
N ALA A 417 -15.34 2.31 -9.72
CA ALA A 417 -16.68 1.91 -10.13
C ALA A 417 -17.22 2.79 -11.27
N ASN A 418 -17.05 4.12 -11.20
CA ASN A 418 -17.53 5.05 -12.23
C ASN A 418 -16.82 4.85 -13.58
N SER A 419 -15.53 4.49 -13.59
CA SER A 419 -14.82 4.12 -14.81
C SER A 419 -15.44 2.90 -15.51
N ARG A 420 -16.11 1.99 -14.78
CA ARG A 420 -16.81 0.83 -15.38
C ARG A 420 -18.05 1.24 -16.16
N ALA A 421 -18.82 2.21 -15.64
CA ALA A 421 -20.04 2.68 -16.27
C ALA A 421 -19.76 3.34 -17.63
N ALA A 422 -18.72 4.20 -17.70
CA ALA A 422 -18.34 4.92 -18.92
C ALA A 422 -17.83 4.02 -20.06
N ILE A 423 -17.17 2.89 -19.74
CA ILE A 423 -16.68 1.95 -20.76
C ILE A 423 -17.82 1.06 -21.29
N SER A 424 -18.80 0.74 -20.45
CA SER A 424 -19.93 -0.10 -20.84
C SER A 424 -20.87 0.56 -21.85
N THR A 425 -21.00 1.89 -21.83
CA THR A 425 -21.82 2.66 -22.78
C THR A 425 -21.10 2.95 -24.11
N ALA A 426 -19.76 2.89 -24.13
CA ALA A 426 -18.98 3.08 -25.35
C ALA A 426 -18.96 1.83 -26.27
N TRP A 427 -19.39 0.66 -25.78
CA TRP A 427 -19.47 -0.57 -26.55
C TRP A 427 -20.91 -0.85 -27.02
N HIS A 428 -21.29 -0.25 -28.16
CA HIS A 428 -22.42 -0.75 -28.94
C HIS A 428 -21.93 -1.79 -29.96
N PRO A 429 -22.25 -3.09 -29.82
CA PRO A 429 -21.72 -4.16 -30.68
C PRO A 429 -22.29 -4.17 -32.11
N ARG A 430 -22.98 -3.11 -32.56
CA ARG A 430 -23.82 -3.19 -33.77
C ARG A 430 -23.27 -2.55 -35.03
N LEU A 431 -22.14 -1.85 -34.98
CA LEU A 431 -21.51 -1.30 -36.19
C LEU A 431 -20.00 -1.43 -36.00
N GLY A 432 -19.34 -2.31 -36.75
CA GLY A 432 -17.89 -2.46 -36.78
C GLY A 432 -17.16 -1.26 -37.40
N LEU A 433 -17.54 -0.04 -37.00
CA LEU A 433 -16.94 1.22 -37.41
C LEU A 433 -16.26 1.82 -36.19
N ASN A 434 -14.94 1.79 -36.20
CA ASN A 434 -14.12 2.61 -35.31
C ASN A 434 -14.41 4.08 -35.64
N VAL A 435 -15.39 4.68 -34.97
CA VAL A 435 -15.53 6.14 -34.97
C VAL A 435 -14.51 6.65 -33.95
N ALA A 436 -13.36 7.11 -34.46
CA ALA A 436 -12.40 7.83 -33.63
C ALA A 436 -13.11 9.06 -33.01
N PRO A 437 -12.88 9.38 -31.73
CA PRO A 437 -13.46 10.57 -31.13
C PRO A 437 -12.87 11.80 -31.82
N GLU A 438 -13.68 12.40 -32.68
CA GLU A 438 -13.38 13.67 -33.33
C GLU A 438 -13.25 14.73 -32.23
N LYS A 439 -12.02 15.21 -31.99
CA LYS A 439 -11.76 16.32 -31.08
C LYS A 439 -12.44 17.57 -31.65
N SER A 440 -13.62 17.91 -31.13
CA SER A 440 -14.29 19.16 -31.44
C SER A 440 -13.54 20.32 -30.77
N THR A 441 -12.56 20.87 -31.46
CA THR A 441 -12.09 22.24 -31.19
C THR A 441 -13.11 23.20 -31.80
N ALA A 442 -14.24 23.39 -31.12
CA ALA A 442 -15.18 24.46 -31.44
C ALA A 442 -14.65 25.76 -30.81
N ALA A 443 -13.78 26.45 -31.55
CA ALA A 443 -13.49 27.86 -31.33
C ALA A 443 -14.74 28.67 -31.69
N ALA A 444 -15.26 29.38 -30.69
CA ALA A 444 -16.34 30.33 -30.85
C ALA A 444 -15.87 31.53 -31.68
N SER A 445 -16.42 31.71 -32.88
CA SER A 445 -16.52 33.00 -33.54
C SER A 445 -17.90 33.13 -34.14
N GLY A 446 -18.75 33.93 -33.49
CA GLY A 446 -20.12 34.15 -33.89
C GLY A 446 -20.21 35.03 -35.14
N HIS A 447 -20.88 34.51 -36.16
CA HIS A 447 -21.58 35.32 -37.15
C HIS A 447 -22.87 34.58 -37.57
N PRO A 448 -24.05 35.20 -37.43
CA PRO A 448 -25.29 34.65 -37.96
C PRO A 448 -25.44 35.07 -39.42
N GLY A 449 -25.24 34.12 -40.34
CA GLY A 449 -25.67 34.21 -41.72
C GLY A 449 -26.66 33.08 -42.03
N PRO A 450 -27.83 33.35 -42.64
CA PRO A 450 -28.77 32.30 -43.00
C PRO A 450 -28.45 31.80 -44.40
N VAL A 451 -28.20 30.51 -44.62
CA VAL A 451 -28.33 29.90 -45.97
C VAL A 451 -28.38 28.37 -45.88
N TYR A 452 -29.54 27.87 -46.33
CA TYR A 452 -29.84 26.67 -47.12
C TYR A 452 -29.42 25.26 -46.67
N ALA A 453 -30.47 24.44 -46.54
CA ALA A 453 -30.43 22.99 -46.54
C ALA A 453 -29.79 22.44 -47.82
N ALA A 454 -28.74 21.63 -47.66
CA ALA A 454 -28.20 20.79 -48.73
C ALA A 454 -28.10 19.33 -48.23
N HIS A 455 -28.68 18.44 -49.03
CA HIS A 455 -28.69 16.99 -48.85
C HIS A 455 -27.27 16.40 -48.78
N PRO A 456 -27.02 15.35 -47.97
CA PRO A 456 -25.79 14.60 -48.05
C PRO A 456 -25.84 13.61 -49.23
N GLN A 457 -24.98 13.84 -50.23
CA GLN A 457 -24.63 12.82 -51.23
C GLN A 457 -23.61 11.85 -50.62
N LEU A 458 -23.99 10.56 -50.54
CA LEU A 458 -23.10 9.45 -50.24
C LEU A 458 -22.06 9.29 -51.36
N ARG A 459 -20.80 9.64 -51.08
CA ARG A 459 -19.66 9.17 -51.88
C ARG A 459 -19.14 7.86 -51.30
N VAL A 460 -19.35 6.77 -52.03
CA VAL A 460 -18.69 5.47 -51.80
C VAL A 460 -17.37 5.51 -52.56
N ASN A 461 -16.25 5.63 -51.84
CA ASN A 461 -14.93 5.36 -52.42
C ASN A 461 -14.68 3.86 -52.32
N ALA A 462 -14.71 3.17 -53.45
CA ALA A 462 -14.22 1.81 -53.61
C ALA A 462 -12.89 1.86 -54.37
N ASP A 463 -11.78 1.84 -53.63
CA ASP A 463 -10.46 1.52 -54.20
C ASP A 463 -10.13 0.10 -53.79
N ILE A 464 -10.25 -0.83 -54.74
CA ILE A 464 -9.74 -2.20 -54.65
C ILE A 464 -8.69 -2.31 -55.76
N SER A 465 -7.43 -2.09 -55.42
CA SER A 465 -6.30 -2.40 -56.29
C SER A 465 -5.89 -3.86 -56.10
N PHE A 466 -6.13 -4.69 -57.11
CA PHE A 466 -5.50 -6.01 -57.26
C PHE A 466 -4.10 -5.81 -57.88
N GLN A 467 -3.06 -6.29 -57.19
CA GLN A 467 -1.73 -6.49 -57.78
C GLN A 467 -1.67 -7.90 -58.37
N TRP A 468 -1.12 -8.00 -59.59
CA TRP A 468 -0.78 -9.24 -60.28
C TRP A 468 0.55 -9.80 -59.81
#